data_AF-A0A5S5ASL5-F1
#
_entry.id   AF-A0A5S5ASL5-F1
#
_cell.length_a   1.000
_cell.length_b   1.000
_cell.length_c   1.000
_cell.angle_alpha   90.00
_cell.angle_beta   90.00
_cell.angle_gamma   90.00
#
_symmetry.space_group_name_H-M   'P 1'
#
loop_
_entity.id
_entity.type
_entity.pdbx_description
1 polymer ?
#
loop_
_entity_poly.entity_id
_entity_poly.type
_entity_poly.pdbx_seq_one_letter_code
_entity_poly.pdbx_strand_id
1 'polypeptide(L)'
;MLDRFFYREKGLFLQSLHPLSALVYIAVLLTLALMFNHPLYLLGLLSITVAAVKAVGGFDAWKAFLKISLGATSVIIIVNVLTVRAGQTVLWGGPHIPVFGRLDVSLEAILFGAVMGLRLLLIMSIFCLYNFMIHPDRVLDLLSRFSSKSGLVLSLAARMFPAVVSRIDGIREALTARGVDFNAGTLKEKMSKYAVLMKILLLTFLEDSMETAEAMYARAFGSGRRSCYVRENLRPRDGACLAASLIALVTAVYGWSKGLGTFGFYPQAGNLIDGRTGIGFLFAVIFLLSFPLLLSWGWHIWPFLKSKI
;
A
#
# COMPACT_ATOMS: atom_id res chain seq x y z
N MET A 1 20.31 -2.54 -5.24
CA MET A 1 19.43 -1.34 -5.43
C MET A 1 18.00 -1.60 -4.92
N LEU A 2 17.50 -2.85 -4.97
CA LEU A 2 16.19 -3.26 -4.45
C LEU A 2 16.09 -3.25 -2.90
N ASP A 3 17.21 -3.38 -2.18
CA ASP A 3 17.25 -3.36 -0.70
C ASP A 3 16.82 -2.03 -0.06
N ARG A 4 16.71 -0.96 -0.86
CA ARG A 4 16.20 0.34 -0.39
C ARG A 4 14.67 0.39 -0.35
N PHE A 5 13.99 -0.56 -0.99
CA PHE A 5 12.52 -0.64 -1.02
C PHE A 5 11.94 -1.60 0.01
N PHE A 6 12.77 -2.48 0.59
CA PHE A 6 12.34 -3.38 1.64
C PHE A 6 12.28 -2.65 2.98
N TYR A 7 11.27 -3.01 3.79
CA TYR A 7 11.08 -2.50 5.13
C TYR A 7 12.36 -2.65 5.97
N ARG A 8 12.77 -1.57 6.62
CA ARG A 8 13.82 -1.58 7.66
C ARG A 8 13.20 -1.23 8.99
N GLU A 9 13.39 -2.09 9.99
CA GLU A 9 13.07 -1.74 11.38
C GLU A 9 13.96 -0.57 11.80
N LYS A 10 13.34 0.62 11.94
CA LYS A 10 13.99 1.83 12.44
C LYS A 10 13.54 2.18 13.85
N GLY A 11 12.66 1.36 14.45
CA GLY A 11 12.14 1.58 15.81
C GLY A 11 11.29 2.85 15.92
N LEU A 12 10.55 3.22 14.88
CA LEU A 12 9.74 4.44 14.84
C LEU A 12 8.32 4.19 15.37
N PHE A 13 7.66 5.24 15.91
CA PHE A 13 6.37 5.12 16.60
C PHE A 13 5.32 4.39 15.77
N LEU A 14 5.17 4.83 14.52
CA LEU A 14 4.21 4.30 13.56
C LEU A 14 4.52 2.85 13.15
N GLN A 15 5.79 2.41 13.25
CA GLN A 15 6.21 1.02 13.04
C GLN A 15 5.97 0.12 14.28
N SER A 16 5.74 0.73 15.45
CA SER A 16 5.47 0.04 16.71
C SER A 16 3.97 -0.04 17.06
N LEU A 17 3.10 0.53 16.21
CA LEU A 17 1.66 0.39 16.32
C LEU A 17 1.26 -1.07 16.09
N HIS A 18 0.18 -1.48 16.75
CA HIS A 18 -0.41 -2.80 16.48
C HIS A 18 -0.81 -2.90 14.99
N PRO A 19 -0.49 -4.01 14.30
CA PRO A 19 -0.64 -4.15 12.84
C PRO A 19 -2.09 -3.95 12.38
N LEU A 20 -3.07 -4.36 13.19
CA LEU A 20 -4.48 -4.11 12.92
C LEU A 20 -4.82 -2.60 12.89
N SER A 21 -4.28 -1.80 13.83
CA SER A 21 -4.52 -0.36 13.88
C SER A 21 -3.88 0.36 12.67
N ALA A 22 -2.65 -0.05 12.32
CA ALA A 22 -1.96 0.45 11.13
C ALA A 22 -2.68 0.08 9.82
N LEU A 23 -3.17 -1.16 9.70
CA LEU A 23 -3.95 -1.63 8.55
C LEU A 23 -5.26 -0.84 8.41
N VAL A 24 -6.00 -0.67 9.51
CA VAL A 24 -7.25 0.11 9.50
C VAL A 24 -6.96 1.55 9.11
N TYR A 25 -5.93 2.19 9.66
CA TYR A 25 -5.56 3.56 9.28
C TYR A 25 -5.27 3.70 7.78
N ILE A 26 -4.49 2.78 7.20
CA ILE A 26 -4.19 2.77 5.76
C ILE A 26 -5.45 2.50 4.93
N ALA A 27 -6.29 1.55 5.36
CA ALA A 27 -7.54 1.23 4.68
C ALA A 27 -8.51 2.42 4.68
N VAL A 28 -8.58 3.16 5.79
CA VAL A 28 -9.35 4.41 5.89
C VAL A 28 -8.81 5.44 4.90
N LEU A 29 -7.50 5.71 4.91
CA LEU A 29 -6.88 6.65 3.95
C LEU A 29 -7.16 6.27 2.49
N LEU A 30 -7.05 4.99 2.15
CA LEU A 30 -7.34 4.48 0.82
C LEU A 30 -8.82 4.66 0.44
N THR A 31 -9.73 4.33 1.37
CA THR A 31 -11.18 4.48 1.16
C THR A 31 -11.53 5.95 0.91
N LEU A 32 -10.98 6.87 1.70
CA LEU A 32 -11.21 8.30 1.53
C LEU A 32 -10.66 8.84 0.21
N ALA A 33 -9.48 8.36 -0.23
CA ALA A 33 -8.90 8.72 -1.52
C ALA A 33 -9.77 8.29 -2.72
N LEU A 34 -10.52 7.19 -2.57
CA LEU A 34 -11.44 6.67 -3.60
C LEU A 34 -12.82 7.34 -3.54
N MET A 35 -13.33 7.65 -2.35
CA MET A 35 -14.66 8.24 -2.17
C MET A 35 -14.71 9.73 -2.58
N PHE A 36 -13.66 10.51 -2.29
CA PHE A 36 -13.68 11.95 -2.54
C PHE A 36 -13.20 12.30 -3.95
N ASN A 37 -14.00 13.10 -4.65
CA ASN A 37 -13.68 13.66 -5.97
C ASN A 37 -13.19 15.11 -5.90
N HIS A 38 -13.29 15.76 -4.73
CA HIS A 38 -12.98 17.17 -4.58
C HIS A 38 -11.45 17.42 -4.46
N PRO A 39 -10.87 18.35 -5.25
CA PRO A 39 -9.41 18.55 -5.30
C PRO A 39 -8.81 18.98 -3.95
N LEU A 40 -9.48 19.85 -3.19
CA LEU A 40 -9.02 20.26 -1.86
C LEU A 40 -8.95 19.10 -0.85
N TYR A 41 -9.90 18.16 -0.89
CA TYR A 41 -9.88 16.99 0.00
C TYR A 41 -8.71 16.07 -0.34
N LEU A 42 -8.44 15.86 -1.63
CA LEU A 42 -7.29 15.07 -2.07
C LEU A 42 -5.95 15.72 -1.69
N LEU A 43 -5.83 17.05 -1.81
CA LEU A 43 -4.63 17.77 -1.36
C LEU A 43 -4.43 17.67 0.15
N GLY A 44 -5.51 17.78 0.93
CA GLY A 44 -5.47 17.60 2.38
C GLY A 44 -5.05 16.19 2.81
N LEU A 45 -5.60 15.16 2.14
CA LEU A 45 -5.18 13.77 2.36
C LEU A 45 -3.71 13.55 1.93
N LEU A 46 -3.28 14.18 0.85
CA LEU A 46 -1.89 14.08 0.39
C LEU A 46 -0.94 14.71 1.39
N SER A 47 -1.26 15.87 1.97
CA SER A 47 -0.39 16.51 2.96
C SER A 47 -0.21 15.65 4.22
N ILE A 48 -1.30 15.03 4.72
CA ILE A 48 -1.26 14.11 5.86
C ILE A 48 -0.43 12.87 5.54
N THR A 49 -0.66 12.24 4.38
CA THR A 49 0.08 11.03 4.00
C THR A 49 1.57 11.33 3.82
N VAL A 50 1.95 12.47 3.25
CA VAL A 50 3.35 12.91 3.16
C VAL A 50 3.95 13.16 4.55
N ALA A 51 3.21 13.80 5.45
CA ALA A 51 3.64 13.98 6.83
C ALA A 51 3.86 12.63 7.54
N ALA A 52 2.99 11.65 7.30
CA ALA A 52 3.12 10.29 7.83
C ALA A 52 4.34 9.56 7.26
N VAL A 53 4.57 9.65 5.96
CA VAL A 53 5.76 9.07 5.31
C VAL A 53 7.05 9.69 5.86
N LYS A 54 7.06 11.00 6.13
CA LYS A 54 8.18 11.69 6.77
C LYS A 54 8.40 11.18 8.21
N ALA A 55 7.32 10.99 8.98
CA ALA A 55 7.39 10.47 10.35
C ALA A 55 7.92 9.02 10.42
N VAL A 56 7.72 8.22 9.37
CA VAL A 56 8.28 6.86 9.25
C VAL A 56 9.73 6.88 8.67
N GLY A 57 10.28 8.04 8.36
CA GLY A 57 11.64 8.15 7.82
C GLY A 57 11.80 7.51 6.43
N GLY A 58 10.72 7.48 5.65
CA GLY A 58 10.65 6.92 4.29
C GLY A 58 10.73 7.97 3.16
N PHE A 59 11.09 9.22 3.49
CA PHE A 59 10.99 10.35 2.57
C PHE A 59 11.84 10.20 1.28
N ASP A 60 13.02 9.58 1.38
CA ASP A 60 13.88 9.38 0.20
C ASP A 60 13.32 8.33 -0.77
N ALA A 61 12.70 7.27 -0.26
CA ALA A 61 12.00 6.30 -1.08
C ALA A 61 10.73 6.92 -1.69
N TRP A 62 10.01 7.74 -0.93
CA TRP A 62 8.84 8.45 -1.43
C TRP A 62 9.17 9.40 -2.58
N LYS A 63 10.32 10.09 -2.56
CA LYS A 63 10.76 10.89 -3.72
C LYS A 63 10.95 10.03 -4.97
N ALA A 64 11.46 8.81 -4.84
CA ALA A 64 11.59 7.90 -5.97
C ALA A 64 10.22 7.45 -6.50
N PHE A 65 9.29 7.09 -5.60
CA PHE A 65 7.90 6.79 -5.96
C PHE A 65 7.20 8.00 -6.61
N LEU A 66 7.47 9.22 -6.14
CA LEU A 66 6.90 10.45 -6.67
C LEU A 66 7.39 10.75 -8.09
N LYS A 67 8.64 10.46 -8.42
CA LYS A 67 9.14 10.59 -9.80
C LYS A 67 8.41 9.64 -10.76
N ILE A 68 8.21 8.39 -10.33
CA ILE A 68 7.49 7.38 -11.13
C ILE A 68 6.02 7.77 -11.27
N SER A 69 5.39 8.19 -10.18
CA SER A 69 3.97 8.53 -10.18
C SER A 69 3.67 9.83 -10.92
N LEU A 70 4.57 10.82 -10.91
CA LEU A 70 4.46 12.01 -11.77
C LEU A 70 4.48 11.65 -13.25
N GLY A 71 5.34 10.70 -13.65
CA GLY A 71 5.33 10.16 -15.02
C GLY A 71 3.98 9.55 -15.37
N ALA A 72 3.43 8.70 -14.50
CA ALA A 72 2.11 8.10 -14.73
C ALA A 72 0.97 9.13 -14.75
N THR A 73 1.00 10.13 -13.86
CA THR A 73 0.06 11.25 -13.84
C THR A 73 0.08 12.03 -15.15
N SER A 74 1.27 12.29 -15.73
CA SER A 74 1.37 12.98 -17.02
C SER A 74 0.69 12.20 -18.14
N VAL A 75 0.84 10.88 -18.17
CA VAL A 75 0.16 9.99 -19.13
C VAL A 75 -1.36 10.05 -18.94
N ILE A 76 -1.85 10.02 -17.70
CA ILE A 76 -3.29 10.12 -17.40
C ILE A 76 -3.87 11.45 -17.88
N ILE A 77 -3.16 12.57 -17.69
CA ILE A 77 -3.61 13.87 -18.16
C ILE A 77 -3.70 13.87 -19.69
N ILE A 78 -2.67 13.39 -20.39
CA ILE A 78 -2.64 13.32 -21.85
C ILE A 78 -3.79 12.45 -22.38
N VAL A 79 -3.97 11.25 -21.82
CA VAL A 79 -5.04 10.34 -22.24
C VAL A 79 -6.41 10.94 -21.98
N ASN A 80 -6.63 11.59 -20.82
CA ASN A 80 -7.91 12.23 -20.52
C ASN A 80 -8.21 13.40 -21.46
N VAL A 81 -7.23 14.24 -21.75
CA VAL A 81 -7.38 15.36 -22.70
C VAL A 81 -7.72 14.86 -24.10
N LEU A 82 -7.16 13.73 -24.52
CA LEU A 82 -7.44 13.14 -25.84
C LEU A 82 -8.79 12.40 -25.91
N THR A 83 -9.27 11.88 -24.79
CA THR A 83 -10.44 10.97 -24.75
C THR A 83 -11.73 11.68 -24.34
N VAL A 84 -11.65 12.65 -23.41
CA VAL A 84 -12.84 13.26 -22.80
C VAL A 84 -13.30 14.47 -23.61
N ARG A 85 -14.49 14.34 -24.21
CA ARG A 85 -15.08 15.28 -25.17
C ARG A 85 -16.28 16.08 -24.61
N ALA A 86 -16.48 16.05 -23.29
CA ALA A 86 -17.72 16.49 -22.64
C ALA A 86 -17.66 17.91 -22.01
N GLY A 87 -16.55 18.64 -22.14
CA GLY A 87 -16.36 19.95 -21.53
C GLY A 87 -17.02 21.09 -22.32
N GLN A 88 -17.70 22.01 -21.64
CA GLN A 88 -18.39 23.14 -22.27
C GLN A 88 -17.43 24.30 -22.62
N THR A 89 -16.24 24.38 -22.01
CA THR A 89 -15.24 25.42 -22.31
C THR A 89 -14.05 24.86 -23.10
N VAL A 90 -14.19 24.83 -24.42
CA VAL A 90 -13.13 24.42 -25.36
C VAL A 90 -12.10 25.54 -25.49
N LEU A 91 -10.84 25.32 -25.08
CA LEU A 91 -9.74 26.28 -25.27
C LEU A 91 -9.13 26.20 -26.67
N TRP A 92 -9.12 24.99 -27.26
CA TRP A 92 -8.45 24.75 -28.54
C TRP A 92 -9.18 23.67 -29.32
N GLY A 93 -9.67 24.02 -30.51
CA GLY A 93 -10.24 23.08 -31.47
C GLY A 93 -9.19 22.63 -32.47
N GLY A 94 -8.70 21.40 -32.32
CA GLY A 94 -7.71 20.78 -33.19
C GLY A 94 -8.31 20.21 -34.50
N PRO A 95 -7.45 19.85 -35.46
CA PRO A 95 -7.86 19.37 -36.78
C PRO A 95 -8.67 18.06 -36.70
N HIS A 96 -9.59 17.91 -37.65
CA HIS A 96 -10.50 16.77 -37.73
C HIS A 96 -9.74 15.51 -38.17
N ILE A 97 -9.65 14.50 -37.29
CA ILE A 97 -8.99 13.23 -37.59
C ILE A 97 -10.08 12.18 -37.85
N PRO A 98 -10.11 11.51 -39.01
CA PRO A 98 -11.23 10.68 -39.47
C PRO A 98 -11.53 9.42 -38.62
N VAL A 99 -10.69 9.08 -37.64
CA VAL A 99 -10.92 7.96 -36.70
C VAL A 99 -11.31 8.44 -35.29
N PHE A 100 -10.97 9.69 -34.92
CA PHE A 100 -11.13 10.22 -33.55
C PHE A 100 -12.02 11.48 -33.44
N GLY A 101 -12.48 12.09 -34.53
CA GLY A 101 -13.32 13.30 -34.50
C GLY A 101 -12.51 14.60 -34.32
N ARG A 102 -13.15 15.69 -33.87
CA ARG A 102 -12.49 16.97 -33.53
C ARG A 102 -11.72 16.82 -32.21
N LEU A 103 -10.46 17.22 -32.19
CA LEU A 103 -9.64 17.28 -30.99
C LEU A 103 -9.94 18.58 -30.22
N ASP A 104 -11.04 18.59 -29.47
CA ASP A 104 -11.41 19.75 -28.67
C ASP A 104 -10.84 19.61 -27.25
N VAL A 105 -9.82 20.41 -26.93
CA VAL A 105 -9.21 20.45 -25.59
C VAL A 105 -10.06 21.36 -24.71
N SER A 106 -10.71 20.79 -23.69
CA SER A 106 -11.53 21.53 -22.74
C SER A 106 -10.82 21.76 -21.40
N LEU A 107 -11.09 22.89 -20.73
CA LEU A 107 -10.54 23.18 -19.40
C LEU A 107 -10.96 22.11 -18.39
N GLU A 108 -12.19 21.61 -18.52
CA GLU A 108 -12.75 20.60 -17.63
C GLU A 108 -12.01 19.26 -17.78
N ALA A 109 -11.60 18.89 -19.00
CA ALA A 109 -10.80 17.68 -19.24
C ALA A 109 -9.40 17.78 -18.61
N ILE A 110 -8.77 18.96 -18.66
CA ILE A 110 -7.47 19.19 -18.00
C ILE A 110 -7.63 19.13 -16.48
N LEU A 111 -8.64 19.81 -15.92
CA LEU A 111 -8.89 19.83 -14.48
C LEU A 111 -9.21 18.42 -13.96
N PHE A 112 -10.08 17.69 -14.65
CA PHE A 112 -10.40 16.31 -14.33
C PHE A 112 -9.18 15.39 -14.41
N GLY A 113 -8.38 15.52 -15.48
CA GLY A 113 -7.11 14.79 -15.61
C GLY A 113 -6.13 15.10 -14.49
N ALA A 114 -6.04 16.36 -14.06
CA ALA A 114 -5.20 16.78 -12.94
C ALA A 114 -5.70 16.21 -11.61
N VAL A 115 -7.01 16.20 -11.35
CA VAL A 115 -7.59 15.60 -10.13
C VAL A 115 -7.40 14.08 -10.11
N MET A 116 -7.61 13.39 -11.23
CA MET A 116 -7.34 11.95 -11.34
C MET A 116 -5.85 11.64 -11.18
N GLY A 117 -4.99 12.49 -11.75
CA GLY A 117 -3.56 12.46 -11.55
C GLY A 117 -3.16 12.61 -10.08
N LEU A 118 -3.75 13.57 -9.37
CA LEU A 118 -3.55 13.81 -7.94
C LEU A 118 -4.01 12.61 -7.11
N ARG A 119 -5.14 12.00 -7.45
CA ARG A 119 -5.62 10.78 -6.81
C ARG A 119 -4.61 9.64 -6.97
N LEU A 120 -4.04 9.45 -8.17
CA LEU A 120 -2.99 8.45 -8.37
C LEU A 120 -1.78 8.73 -7.48
N LEU A 121 -1.31 9.98 -7.41
CA LEU A 121 -0.20 10.38 -6.53
C LEU A 121 -0.49 10.05 -5.06
N LEU A 122 -1.72 10.30 -4.61
CA LEU A 122 -2.18 9.98 -3.26
C LEU A 122 -2.16 8.46 -2.99
N ILE A 123 -2.74 7.65 -3.88
CA ILE A 123 -2.77 6.19 -3.73
C ILE A 123 -1.35 5.61 -3.70
N MET A 124 -0.47 6.07 -4.59
CA MET A 124 0.93 5.66 -4.60
C MET A 124 1.66 6.05 -3.31
N SER A 125 1.35 7.22 -2.75
CA SER A 125 1.90 7.67 -1.46
C SER A 125 1.40 6.82 -0.29
N ILE A 126 0.12 6.44 -0.28
CA ILE A 126 -0.46 5.51 0.70
C ILE A 126 0.20 4.14 0.61
N PHE A 127 0.45 3.64 -0.61
CA PHE A 127 1.14 2.37 -0.80
C PHE A 127 2.60 2.43 -0.31
N CYS A 128 3.30 3.54 -0.55
CA CYS A 128 4.62 3.77 0.02
C CYS A 128 4.56 3.76 1.56
N LEU A 129 3.59 4.44 2.17
CA LEU A 129 3.39 4.43 3.62
C LEU A 129 3.16 3.01 4.15
N TYR A 130 2.33 2.20 3.46
CA TYR A 130 2.08 0.81 3.82
C TYR A 130 3.37 -0.02 3.90
N ASN A 131 4.21 0.03 2.87
CA ASN A 131 5.45 -0.75 2.81
C ASN A 131 6.45 -0.38 3.91
N PHE A 132 6.44 0.88 4.38
CA PHE A 132 7.35 1.33 5.44
C PHE A 132 6.77 1.24 6.86
N MET A 133 5.44 1.25 6.99
CA MET A 133 4.77 1.25 8.28
C MET A 133 4.52 -0.18 8.81
N ILE A 134 4.31 -1.15 7.91
CA ILE A 134 3.89 -2.50 8.29
C ILE A 134 4.90 -3.53 7.79
N HIS A 135 5.46 -4.33 8.71
CA HIS A 135 6.26 -5.50 8.34
C HIS A 135 5.34 -6.61 7.81
N PRO A 136 5.65 -7.25 6.66
CA PRO A 136 4.83 -8.30 6.08
C PRO A 136 4.54 -9.44 7.09
N ASP A 137 5.55 -9.91 7.82
CA ASP A 137 5.40 -10.96 8.84
C ASP A 137 4.34 -10.63 9.92
N ARG A 138 4.22 -9.37 10.34
CA ARG A 138 3.20 -8.98 11.34
C ARG A 138 1.78 -9.03 10.78
N VAL A 139 1.61 -8.83 9.47
CA VAL A 139 0.31 -9.02 8.79
C VAL A 139 -0.02 -10.50 8.70
N LEU A 140 0.97 -11.33 8.37
CA LEU A 140 0.80 -12.79 8.31
C LEU A 140 0.44 -13.35 9.69
N ASP A 141 1.07 -12.86 10.75
CA ASP A 141 0.74 -13.21 12.13
C ASP A 141 -0.70 -12.80 12.50
N LEU A 142 -1.16 -11.62 12.07
CA LEU A 142 -2.54 -11.20 12.29
C LEU A 142 -3.55 -12.10 11.55
N LEU A 143 -3.27 -12.44 10.29
CA LEU A 143 -4.09 -13.37 9.50
C LEU A 143 -4.10 -14.78 10.11
N SER A 144 -2.98 -15.19 10.71
CA SER A 144 -2.85 -16.48 11.39
C SER A 144 -3.78 -16.64 12.59
N ARG A 145 -4.14 -15.53 13.24
CA ARG A 145 -5.08 -15.53 14.39
C ARG A 145 -6.52 -15.80 13.99
N PHE A 146 -6.92 -15.51 12.74
CA PHE A 146 -8.29 -15.74 12.28
C PHE A 146 -8.57 -17.23 12.01
N SER A 147 -7.55 -18.01 11.65
CA SER A 147 -7.64 -19.47 11.49
C SER A 147 -6.31 -20.14 11.82
N SER A 148 -6.27 -20.91 12.92
CA SER A 148 -5.05 -21.54 13.45
C SER A 148 -4.39 -22.56 12.51
N LYS A 149 -5.16 -23.16 11.59
CA LYS A 149 -4.63 -24.09 10.58
C LYS A 149 -4.04 -23.32 9.39
N SER A 150 -4.79 -22.35 8.86
CA SER A 150 -4.37 -21.51 7.74
C SER A 150 -3.16 -20.65 8.12
N GLY A 151 -3.13 -20.16 9.36
CA GLY A 151 -2.05 -19.37 9.90
C GLY A 151 -0.70 -20.07 9.97
N LEU A 152 -0.72 -21.36 10.33
CA LEU A 152 0.49 -22.18 10.34
C LEU A 152 1.00 -22.46 8.92
N VAL A 153 0.10 -22.74 7.99
CA VAL A 153 0.47 -22.93 6.59
C VAL A 153 1.09 -21.65 6.03
N LEU A 154 0.51 -20.50 6.36
CA LEU A 154 0.99 -19.19 5.94
C LEU A 154 2.37 -18.85 6.54
N SER A 155 2.58 -19.10 7.83
CA SER A 155 3.87 -18.85 8.48
C SER A 155 4.96 -19.78 7.97
N LEU A 156 4.63 -21.05 7.71
CA LEU A 156 5.55 -22.00 7.09
C LEU A 156 5.90 -21.55 5.66
N ALA A 157 4.91 -21.18 4.84
CA ALA A 157 5.14 -20.69 3.48
C ALA A 157 6.02 -19.43 3.46
N ALA A 158 5.77 -18.46 4.35
CA ALA A 158 6.56 -17.25 4.44
C ALA A 158 8.02 -17.53 4.84
N ARG A 159 8.24 -18.45 5.79
CA ARG A 159 9.58 -18.93 6.16
C ARG A 159 10.28 -19.67 5.03
N MET A 160 9.53 -20.42 4.22
CA MET A 160 10.10 -21.16 3.08
C MET A 160 10.56 -20.23 1.96
N PHE A 161 9.98 -19.03 1.80
CA PHE A 161 10.37 -18.10 0.73
C PHE A 161 11.89 -17.79 0.67
N PRO A 162 12.55 -17.31 1.75
CA PRO A 162 13.99 -17.08 1.72
C PRO A 162 14.80 -18.38 1.53
N ALA A 163 14.34 -19.50 2.10
CA ALA A 163 14.99 -20.80 1.89
C ALA A 163 14.93 -21.22 0.41
N VAL A 164 13.80 -21.01 -0.26
CA VAL A 164 13.62 -21.29 -1.69
C VAL A 164 14.62 -20.52 -2.53
N VAL A 165 14.78 -19.21 -2.28
CA VAL A 165 15.74 -18.37 -3.01
C VAL A 165 17.16 -18.92 -2.86
N SER A 166 17.59 -19.20 -1.62
CA SER A 166 18.93 -19.76 -1.38
C SER A 166 19.14 -21.14 -2.03
N ARG A 167 18.11 -22.00 -2.06
CA ARG A 167 18.17 -23.32 -2.71
C ARG A 167 18.25 -23.19 -4.23
N ILE A 168 17.52 -22.26 -4.83
CA ILE A 168 17.59 -21.98 -6.27
C ILE A 168 19.02 -21.58 -6.65
N ASP A 169 19.65 -20.69 -5.88
CA ASP A 169 21.01 -20.24 -6.13
C ASP A 169 22.01 -21.40 -6.01
N GLY A 170 21.92 -22.22 -4.96
CA GLY A 170 22.78 -23.40 -4.79
C GLY A 170 22.60 -24.46 -5.88
N ILE A 171 21.36 -24.76 -6.28
CA ILE A 171 21.07 -25.71 -7.36
C ILE A 171 21.61 -25.17 -8.70
N ARG A 172 21.43 -23.86 -8.94
CA ARG A 172 21.94 -23.20 -10.14
C ARG A 172 23.46 -23.30 -10.21
N GLU A 173 24.16 -22.99 -9.12
CA GLU A 173 25.62 -23.11 -9.03
C GLU A 173 26.09 -24.55 -9.29
N ALA A 174 25.44 -25.54 -8.68
CA ALA A 174 25.77 -26.96 -8.89
C ALA A 174 25.55 -27.41 -10.35
N LEU A 175 24.47 -26.97 -11.00
CA LEU A 175 24.21 -27.27 -12.41
C LEU A 175 25.20 -26.56 -13.33
N THR A 176 25.56 -25.32 -13.04
CA THR A 176 26.58 -24.58 -13.79
C THR A 176 27.97 -25.23 -13.65
N ALA A 177 28.32 -25.72 -12.46
CA ALA A 177 29.55 -26.50 -12.26
C ALA A 177 29.56 -27.83 -13.05
N ARG A 178 28.39 -28.40 -13.34
CA ARG A 178 28.22 -29.58 -14.22
C ARG A 178 28.18 -29.22 -15.71
N GLY A 179 28.41 -27.96 -16.08
CA GLY A 179 28.45 -27.50 -17.48
C GLY A 179 27.12 -27.01 -18.04
N VAL A 180 26.08 -26.83 -17.21
CA VAL A 180 24.81 -26.25 -17.66
C VAL A 180 24.90 -24.73 -17.71
N ASP A 181 24.94 -24.19 -18.93
CA ASP A 181 24.83 -22.74 -19.15
C ASP A 181 23.36 -22.32 -19.31
N PHE A 182 22.83 -21.53 -18.37
CA PHE A 182 21.46 -21.03 -18.39
C PHE A 182 21.22 -19.88 -19.39
N ASN A 183 22.27 -19.18 -19.81
CA ASN A 183 22.17 -18.01 -20.69
C ASN A 183 22.31 -18.38 -22.18
N ALA A 184 22.96 -19.51 -22.48
CA ALA A 184 23.13 -20.02 -23.85
C ALA A 184 21.91 -20.79 -24.37
N GLY A 185 21.70 -20.71 -25.69
CA GLY A 185 20.70 -21.49 -26.43
C GLY A 185 19.41 -20.76 -26.79
N THR A 186 18.52 -21.46 -27.48
CA THR A 186 17.18 -20.97 -27.86
C THR A 186 16.25 -20.87 -26.64
N LEU A 187 15.15 -20.10 -26.74
CA LEU A 187 14.16 -19.99 -25.65
C LEU A 187 13.64 -21.36 -25.17
N LYS A 188 13.48 -22.32 -26.08
CA LYS A 188 13.03 -23.69 -25.78
C LYS A 188 14.07 -24.47 -24.97
N GLU A 189 15.34 -24.36 -25.34
CA GLU A 189 16.45 -24.97 -24.58
C GLU A 189 16.58 -24.36 -23.18
N LYS A 190 16.43 -23.04 -23.07
CA LYS A 190 16.42 -22.36 -21.76
C LYS A 190 15.31 -22.89 -20.87
N MET A 191 14.08 -22.99 -21.38
CA MET A 191 12.95 -23.55 -20.61
C MET A 191 13.22 -24.98 -20.15
N SER A 192 13.83 -25.83 -20.97
CA SER A 192 14.19 -27.19 -20.57
C SER A 192 15.20 -27.22 -19.42
N LYS A 193 16.22 -26.35 -19.45
CA LYS A 193 17.21 -26.20 -18.36
C LYS A 193 16.55 -25.75 -17.06
N TYR A 194 15.66 -24.76 -17.12
CA TYR A 194 14.88 -24.32 -15.96
C TYR A 194 13.92 -25.39 -15.45
N ALA A 195 13.34 -26.21 -16.32
CA ALA A 195 12.48 -27.33 -15.92
C ALA A 195 13.25 -28.37 -15.09
N VAL A 196 14.52 -28.65 -15.43
CA VAL A 196 15.39 -29.52 -14.62
C VAL A 196 15.65 -28.92 -13.24
N LEU A 197 15.98 -27.62 -13.17
CA LEU A 197 16.16 -26.92 -11.89
C LEU A 197 14.89 -27.01 -11.03
N MET A 198 13.73 -26.72 -11.62
CA MET A 198 12.44 -26.80 -10.92
C MET A 198 12.12 -28.22 -10.44
N LYS A 199 12.45 -29.25 -11.21
CA LYS A 199 12.27 -30.65 -10.82
C LYS A 199 13.10 -31.00 -9.58
N ILE A 200 14.38 -30.62 -9.56
CA ILE A 200 15.27 -30.85 -8.41
C ILE A 200 14.72 -30.11 -7.19
N LEU A 201 14.38 -28.84 -7.37
CA LEU A 201 13.83 -28.00 -6.31
C LEU A 201 12.55 -28.59 -5.70
N LEU A 202 11.63 -29.07 -6.55
CA LEU A 202 10.38 -29.70 -6.11
C LEU A 202 10.62 -30.98 -5.32
N LEU A 203 11.56 -31.81 -5.76
CA LEU A 203 11.92 -33.05 -5.05
C LEU A 203 12.47 -32.71 -3.65
N THR A 204 13.40 -31.76 -3.57
CA THR A 204 13.96 -31.30 -2.29
C THR A 204 12.88 -30.73 -1.36
N PHE A 205 11.90 -29.98 -1.87
CA PHE A 205 10.81 -29.49 -1.03
C PHE A 205 9.87 -30.58 -0.54
N LEU A 206 9.67 -31.63 -1.34
CA LEU A 206 8.86 -32.76 -0.91
C LEU A 206 9.54 -33.49 0.25
N GLU A 207 10.84 -33.74 0.15
CA GLU A 207 11.67 -34.30 1.23
C GLU A 207 11.64 -33.41 2.48
N ASP A 208 11.94 -32.10 2.35
CA ASP A 208 11.90 -31.13 3.45
C ASP A 208 10.53 -31.09 4.15
N SER A 209 9.44 -31.23 3.39
CA SER A 209 8.08 -31.19 3.93
C SER A 209 7.77 -32.44 4.77
N MET A 210 8.29 -33.60 4.38
CA MET A 210 8.17 -34.84 5.15
C MET A 210 8.97 -34.74 6.45
N GLU A 211 10.23 -34.29 6.38
CA GLU A 211 11.06 -34.08 7.57
C GLU A 211 10.44 -33.07 8.54
N THR A 212 9.87 -31.98 8.01
CA THR A 212 9.17 -30.97 8.82
C THR A 212 7.93 -31.56 9.50
N ALA A 213 7.16 -32.39 8.79
CA ALA A 213 5.99 -33.05 9.36
C ALA A 213 6.36 -34.04 10.48
N GLU A 214 7.40 -34.85 10.28
CA GLU A 214 7.93 -35.76 11.30
C GLU A 214 8.44 -35.01 12.54
N ALA A 215 9.20 -33.93 12.35
CA ALA A 215 9.67 -33.09 13.44
C ALA A 215 8.51 -32.42 14.21
N MET A 216 7.45 -32.01 13.51
CA MET A 216 6.24 -31.47 14.15
C MET A 216 5.52 -32.55 14.97
N TYR A 217 5.39 -33.76 14.43
CA TYR A 217 4.77 -34.88 15.15
C TYR A 217 5.55 -35.28 16.40
N ALA A 218 6.89 -35.37 16.29
CA ALA A 218 7.78 -35.65 17.43
C ALA A 218 7.69 -34.59 18.55
N ARG A 219 7.38 -33.33 18.20
CA ARG A 219 7.12 -32.24 19.15
C ARG A 219 5.68 -32.20 19.67
N ALA A 220 4.93 -33.29 19.49
CA ALA A 220 3.54 -33.44 19.91
C ALA A 220 2.58 -32.38 19.32
N PHE A 221 2.85 -31.91 18.09
CA PHE A 221 1.98 -30.96 17.42
C PHE A 221 0.59 -31.54 17.18
N GLY A 222 -0.44 -30.91 17.76
CA GLY A 222 -1.83 -31.37 17.66
C GLY A 222 -2.31 -32.22 18.84
N SER A 223 -1.47 -32.50 19.84
CA SER A 223 -1.83 -33.28 21.04
C SER A 223 -2.74 -32.55 22.04
N GLY A 224 -2.92 -31.23 21.93
CA GLY A 224 -3.70 -30.46 22.90
C GLY A 224 -3.99 -29.02 22.49
N ARG A 225 -4.53 -28.23 23.44
CA ARG A 225 -4.79 -26.79 23.24
C ARG A 225 -3.46 -26.06 23.04
N ARG A 226 -3.35 -25.28 21.96
CA ARG A 226 -2.15 -24.50 21.65
C ARG A 226 -2.05 -23.25 22.53
N SER A 227 -0.83 -22.93 22.95
CA SER A 227 -0.46 -21.61 23.47
C SER A 227 0.18 -20.76 22.37
N CYS A 228 0.23 -19.44 22.58
CA CYS A 228 0.87 -18.49 21.68
C CYS A 228 2.08 -17.88 22.38
N TYR A 229 3.28 -18.05 21.81
CA TYR A 229 4.53 -17.56 22.40
C TYR A 229 4.70 -16.04 22.23
N VAL A 230 4.45 -15.52 21.01
CA VAL A 230 4.53 -14.09 20.73
C VAL A 230 3.12 -13.51 20.69
N ARG A 231 2.72 -12.83 21.76
CA ARG A 231 1.44 -12.11 21.81
C ARG A 231 1.68 -10.62 21.67
N GLU A 232 1.41 -10.10 20.48
CA GLU A 232 1.21 -8.66 20.34
C GLU A 232 -0.09 -8.28 21.07
N ASN A 233 0.07 -7.51 22.15
CA ASN A 233 -1.02 -6.98 22.95
C ASN A 233 -1.42 -5.61 22.39
N LEU A 234 -2.73 -5.38 22.29
CA LEU A 234 -3.28 -4.06 21.98
C LEU A 234 -2.96 -3.11 23.14
N ARG A 235 -2.11 -2.12 22.88
CA ARG A 235 -1.84 -1.06 23.84
C ARG A 235 -2.96 -0.02 23.75
N PRO A 236 -3.27 0.72 24.83
CA PRO A 236 -4.31 1.75 24.80
C PRO A 236 -4.07 2.82 23.72
N ARG A 237 -2.80 3.08 23.36
CA ARG A 237 -2.41 3.94 22.24
C ARG A 237 -2.91 3.44 20.87
N ASP A 238 -2.89 2.12 20.67
CA ASP A 238 -3.30 1.50 19.42
C ASP A 238 -4.82 1.57 19.27
N GLY A 239 -5.53 1.41 20.40
CA GLY A 239 -6.97 1.61 20.51
C GLY A 239 -7.39 3.05 20.24
N ALA A 240 -6.66 4.05 20.76
CA ALA A 240 -6.93 5.46 20.48
C ALA A 240 -6.73 5.81 18.99
N CYS A 241 -5.66 5.33 18.37
CA CYS A 241 -5.42 5.52 16.92
C CYS A 241 -6.51 4.84 16.08
N LEU A 242 -6.92 3.64 16.46
CA LEU A 242 -7.98 2.89 15.80
C LEU A 242 -9.33 3.63 15.92
N ALA A 243 -9.69 4.08 17.12
CA ALA A 243 -10.91 4.85 17.35
C ALA A 243 -10.92 6.15 16.53
N ALA A 244 -9.81 6.91 16.54
CA ALA A 244 -9.69 8.13 15.74
C ALA A 244 -9.87 7.86 14.23
N SER A 245 -9.26 6.77 13.72
CA SER A 245 -9.40 6.39 12.31
C SER A 245 -10.83 5.97 11.93
N LEU A 246 -11.53 5.25 12.81
CA LEU A 246 -12.93 4.86 12.59
C LEU A 246 -13.87 6.07 12.66
N ILE A 247 -13.65 6.99 13.61
CA ILE A 247 -14.41 8.24 13.71
C ILE A 247 -14.18 9.09 12.45
N ALA A 248 -12.95 9.14 11.93
CA ALA A 248 -12.63 9.80 10.66
C ALA A 248 -13.42 9.19 9.48
N LEU A 249 -13.54 7.86 9.43
CA LEU A 249 -14.33 7.18 8.40
C LEU A 249 -15.82 7.49 8.53
N VAL A 250 -16.39 7.38 9.73
CA VAL A 250 -17.82 7.63 9.95
C VAL A 250 -18.18 9.09 9.64
N THR A 251 -17.35 10.04 10.07
CA THR A 251 -17.53 11.45 9.72
C THR A 251 -17.47 11.63 8.22
N ALA A 252 -16.45 11.11 7.53
CA ALA A 252 -16.31 11.17 6.08
C ALA A 252 -17.53 10.60 5.32
N VAL A 253 -18.03 9.42 5.72
CA VAL A 253 -19.22 8.80 5.12
C VAL A 253 -20.46 9.66 5.35
N TYR A 254 -20.61 10.28 6.53
CA TYR A 254 -21.69 11.20 6.82
C TYR A 254 -21.62 12.50 5.98
N GLY A 255 -20.42 13.01 5.70
CA GLY A 255 -20.27 14.15 4.79
C GLY A 255 -20.54 13.78 3.34
N TRP A 256 -20.16 12.58 2.93
CA TRP A 256 -20.46 12.06 1.60
C TRP A 256 -21.96 11.88 1.38
N SER A 257 -22.70 11.34 2.36
CA SER A 257 -24.17 11.18 2.25
C SER A 257 -24.93 12.51 2.19
N LYS A 258 -24.36 13.60 2.73
CA LYS A 258 -24.88 14.96 2.59
C LYS A 258 -24.44 15.69 1.31
N GLY A 259 -23.67 15.05 0.44
CA GLY A 259 -23.20 15.64 -0.82
C GLY A 259 -22.01 16.60 -0.67
N LEU A 260 -21.41 16.75 0.52
CA LEU A 260 -20.27 17.66 0.74
C LEU A 260 -18.94 17.17 0.13
N GLY A 261 -18.93 16.00 -0.53
CA GLY A 261 -17.75 15.38 -1.15
C GLY A 261 -17.87 15.16 -2.66
N THR A 262 -19.00 15.51 -3.27
CA THR A 262 -19.23 15.35 -4.71
C THR A 262 -18.91 16.65 -5.43
N PHE A 263 -17.75 16.70 -6.06
CA PHE A 263 -17.43 17.75 -7.02
C PHE A 263 -17.89 17.28 -8.40
N GLY A 264 -18.93 17.91 -8.95
CA GLY A 264 -19.34 17.72 -10.33
C GLY A 264 -18.32 18.42 -11.24
N PHE A 265 -17.53 17.66 -11.98
CA PHE A 265 -16.59 18.19 -12.97
C PHE A 265 -17.26 18.58 -14.29
N TYR A 266 -18.49 18.08 -14.51
CA TYR A 266 -19.30 18.33 -15.69
C TYR A 266 -20.71 18.72 -15.25
N PRO A 267 -21.40 19.68 -15.90
CA PRO A 267 -21.00 20.45 -17.09
C PRO A 267 -20.26 21.78 -16.82
N GLN A 268 -20.24 22.26 -15.57
CA GLN A 268 -19.38 23.37 -15.13
C GLN A 268 -18.64 22.93 -13.88
N ALA A 269 -17.37 23.29 -13.74
CA ALA A 269 -16.65 23.10 -12.48
C ALA A 269 -17.41 23.85 -11.38
N GLY A 270 -18.03 23.11 -10.46
CA GLY A 270 -18.73 23.70 -9.32
C GLY A 270 -17.81 24.61 -8.51
N ASN A 271 -18.37 25.46 -7.65
CA ASN A 271 -17.56 26.31 -6.78
C ASN A 271 -16.60 25.44 -5.94
N LEU A 272 -15.32 25.81 -5.91
CA LEU A 272 -14.27 25.13 -5.14
C LEU A 272 -14.54 25.13 -3.62
N ILE A 273 -15.52 25.92 -3.18
CA ILE A 273 -15.92 26.15 -1.78
C ILE A 273 -17.45 26.22 -1.73
N ASP A 274 -18.11 25.07 -1.56
CA ASP A 274 -19.53 25.04 -1.20
C ASP A 274 -19.68 25.20 0.32
N GLY A 275 -19.69 26.47 0.74
CA GLY A 275 -20.08 26.88 2.09
C GLY A 275 -19.06 26.66 3.23
N ARG A 276 -19.24 27.44 4.30
CA ARG A 276 -18.45 27.41 5.55
C ARG A 276 -18.49 26.02 6.24
N THR A 277 -19.51 25.22 5.95
CA THR A 277 -19.72 23.84 6.43
C THR A 277 -18.80 22.84 5.75
N GLY A 278 -18.51 22.97 4.44
CA GLY A 278 -17.59 22.11 3.72
C GLY A 278 -16.15 22.24 4.19
N ILE A 279 -15.69 23.48 4.44
CA ILE A 279 -14.36 23.74 4.97
C ILE A 279 -14.21 23.17 6.40
N GLY A 280 -15.20 23.42 7.28
CA GLY A 280 -15.18 22.90 8.65
C GLY A 280 -15.13 21.37 8.70
N PHE A 281 -15.82 20.70 7.79
CA PHE A 281 -15.81 19.25 7.67
C PHE A 281 -14.45 18.71 7.16
N LEU A 282 -13.86 19.37 6.16
CA LEU A 282 -12.52 19.05 5.65
C LEU A 282 -11.47 19.17 6.77
N PHE A 283 -11.52 20.25 7.56
CA PHE A 283 -10.65 20.41 8.73
C PHE A 283 -10.88 19.34 9.79
N ALA A 284 -12.13 18.95 10.06
CA ALA A 284 -12.43 17.89 11.04
C ALA A 284 -11.83 16.54 10.61
N VAL A 285 -11.99 16.14 9.35
CA VAL A 285 -11.42 14.90 8.81
C VAL A 285 -9.90 14.94 8.82
N ILE A 286 -9.30 16.06 8.42
CA ILE A 286 -7.83 16.25 8.46
C ILE A 286 -7.31 16.16 9.90
N PHE A 287 -7.98 16.81 10.84
CA PHE A 287 -7.58 16.82 12.26
C PHE A 287 -7.63 15.42 12.86
N LEU A 288 -8.72 14.68 12.62
CA LEU A 288 -8.89 13.30 13.07
C LEU A 288 -7.82 12.36 12.49
N LEU A 289 -7.49 12.49 11.20
CA LEU A 289 -6.45 11.69 10.54
C LEU A 289 -5.02 12.11 10.90
N SER A 290 -4.84 13.32 11.41
CA SER A 290 -3.56 13.82 11.94
C SER A 290 -3.29 13.34 13.37
N PHE A 291 -4.27 12.74 14.04
CA PHE A 291 -4.13 12.25 15.41
C PHE A 291 -2.99 11.23 15.61
N PRO A 292 -2.79 10.21 14.73
CA PRO A 292 -1.63 9.31 14.83
C PRO A 292 -0.28 10.00 14.62
N LEU A 293 -0.26 11.11 13.86
CA LEU A 293 0.94 11.92 13.64
C LEU A 293 1.29 12.78 14.85
N LEU A 294 0.27 13.38 15.47
CA LEU A 294 0.43 14.14 16.71
C LEU A 294 0.96 13.25 17.85
N LEU A 295 0.46 12.01 17.95
CA LEU A 295 0.99 11.03 18.90
C LEU A 295 2.44 10.63 18.58
N SER A 296 2.76 10.44 17.29
CA SER A 296 4.14 10.15 16.84
C SER A 296 5.11 11.27 17.20
N TRP A 297 4.69 12.53 17.04
CA TRP A 297 5.49 13.70 17.42
C TRP A 297 5.62 13.83 18.95
N GLY A 298 4.53 13.58 19.68
CA GLY A 298 4.54 13.55 21.15
C GLY A 298 5.46 12.46 21.72
N TRP A 299 5.62 11.33 21.02
CA TRP A 299 6.55 10.27 21.42
C TRP A 299 8.03 10.67 21.35
N HIS A 300 8.38 11.55 20.40
CA HIS A 300 9.74 12.11 20.30
C HIS A 300 10.05 13.15 21.39
N ILE A 301 9.03 13.85 21.89
CA ILE A 301 9.20 14.96 22.85
C ILE A 301 9.05 14.48 24.30
N TRP A 302 8.20 13.47 24.57
CA TRP A 302 7.88 13.02 25.93
C TRP A 302 8.33 11.57 26.20
N PRO A 303 9.51 11.36 26.82
CA PRO A 303 10.02 10.03 27.16
C PRO A 303 9.17 9.30 28.21
N PHE A 304 8.25 9.97 28.92
CA PHE A 304 7.30 9.34 29.85
C PHE A 304 6.33 8.36 29.15
N LEU A 305 6.02 8.56 27.87
CA LEU A 305 5.26 7.59 27.06
C LEU A 305 6.05 6.31 26.72
N LYS A 306 7.37 6.32 26.97
CA LYS A 306 8.28 5.20 26.72
C LYS A 306 8.41 4.26 27.92
N SER A 307 8.17 4.75 29.15
CA SER A 307 8.55 4.04 30.38
C SER A 307 7.43 3.30 31.12
N LYS A 308 6.17 3.41 30.70
CA LYS A 308 5.04 2.74 31.40
C LYS A 308 4.25 1.75 30.55
N ILE A 309 4.72 1.41 29.33
CA ILE A 309 3.90 0.73 28.30
C ILE A 309 4.71 -0.27 27.47
#